data_AF-A0A3D1RZW9-F1
#
_entry.id   AF-A0A3D1RZW9-F1
#
_cell.length_a   1.000
_cell.length_b   1.000
_cell.length_c   1.000
_cell.angle_alpha   90.00
_cell.angle_beta   90.00
_cell.angle_gamma   90.00
#
_symmetry.space_group_name_H-M   'P 1'
#
loop_
_entity.id
_entity.type
_entity.pdbx_description
1 polymer ?
#
loop_
_entity_poly.entity_id
_entity_poly.type
_entity_poly.pdbx_seq_one_letter_code
_entity_poly.pdbx_strand_id
1 'polypeptide(L)'
;MNAQQGSEMFNAAKRRQPLRWRHHLARLLVWLMVLGANAGMPALAAGDAERGEEIYTQRCMLCHGEEGDGMGPAAERLNPPPRDFTMAQYKIRTTRVDEIAPADADLVRMIHDGMPGTAMPGWSDVLSDADIQDLTAFLKTLAGLEEEEPGQVIDYGTQVPVSPESIAQGRELFHEDDRCSECHGQAGKGDAVKKLKDDSGYRTWPRNLTKPWTFRGSNDPRDIFARITTGIAGTQMPSFDDPDSEGRLSIEQRWHVANYVNSLEKMEKVVRPENTVIRALRLPGTVPTEPDDSLWQQAPPTTFMLVPQLIAAERFFTPANDTITIRAIYSEEEIGFHLEWDDRTRSIPGDKTAEKIADPGLSEDKVAIQLPLALTAGAEKPYFLHGDSRAPVNLWLWRSGTAENHAGVSLATARGIADRDIRDAAEVGLNGKGSYQDGTWQVVLRRPLMTADLSQDLQFHEGTFIPIAFSVWDGSNSENDSAHTLTTWYWLLLKPPPGNAPWLFAGLAFVLMLLGQAWWARTAQRRQRS
;
A
#
# COMPACT_ATOMS: atom_id res chain seq x y z
N MET A 1 -49.52 54.95 26.65
CA MET A 1 -50.65 55.90 26.78
C MET A 1 -50.79 56.63 25.46
N ASN A 2 -52.02 56.61 24.92
CA ASN A 2 -52.64 57.41 23.84
C ASN A 2 -51.77 58.43 23.08
N ALA A 3 -51.66 58.36 21.74
CA ALA A 3 -52.67 58.62 20.69
C ALA A 3 -53.01 60.12 20.51
N GLN A 4 -52.73 60.65 19.31
CA GLN A 4 -53.49 61.66 18.54
C GLN A 4 -52.72 61.94 17.22
N GLN A 5 -53.24 61.56 16.04
CA GLN A 5 -54.13 62.35 15.15
C GLN A 5 -53.54 63.73 14.83
N GLY A 6 -53.27 64.18 13.60
CA GLY A 6 -53.86 63.90 12.29
C GLY A 6 -54.30 65.24 11.69
N SER A 7 -53.92 65.57 10.45
CA SER A 7 -54.76 66.42 9.56
C SER A 7 -54.28 66.35 8.12
N GLU A 8 -55.24 66.05 7.26
CA GLU A 8 -55.21 65.98 5.81
C GLU A 8 -55.18 67.39 5.20
N MET A 9 -54.70 67.51 3.96
CA MET A 9 -55.45 68.24 2.92
C MET A 9 -54.91 67.92 1.51
N PHE A 10 -55.79 67.32 0.71
CA PHE A 10 -55.73 67.16 -0.73
C PHE A 10 -55.60 68.50 -1.47
N ASN A 11 -54.81 68.57 -2.56
CA ASN A 11 -55.40 68.92 -3.86
C ASN A 11 -54.56 68.56 -5.09
N ALA A 12 -55.28 68.38 -6.18
CA ALA A 12 -54.95 67.65 -7.40
C ALA A 12 -54.01 68.35 -8.40
N ALA A 13 -53.20 67.50 -9.04
CA ALA A 13 -52.94 67.37 -10.48
C ALA A 13 -52.62 68.61 -11.33
N LYS A 14 -51.45 68.57 -11.98
CA LYS A 14 -51.30 68.93 -13.41
C LYS A 14 -50.16 68.13 -14.06
N ARG A 15 -50.54 67.34 -15.07
CA ARG A 15 -49.68 66.56 -15.96
C ARG A 15 -48.70 67.47 -16.72
N ARG A 16 -47.43 67.06 -16.79
CA ARG A 16 -46.49 67.46 -17.87
C ARG A 16 -45.71 66.22 -18.30
N GLN A 17 -45.69 65.98 -19.61
CA GLN A 17 -44.94 64.89 -20.28
C GLN A 17 -43.42 65.11 -20.16
N PRO A 18 -42.60 64.04 -20.21
CA PRO A 18 -41.25 64.18 -20.71
C PRO A 18 -40.95 63.28 -21.92
N LEU A 19 -40.53 63.97 -22.97
CA LEU A 19 -39.49 63.72 -23.97
C LEU A 19 -38.91 62.29 -24.13
N ARG A 20 -39.00 61.85 -25.39
CA ARG A 20 -38.44 60.67 -26.03
C ARG A 20 -36.90 60.75 -26.15
N TRP A 21 -36.14 60.18 -25.21
CA TRP A 21 -34.68 59.98 -25.37
C TRP A 21 -34.22 58.63 -24.77
N ARG A 22 -34.91 57.52 -25.11
CA ARG A 22 -34.58 56.17 -24.60
C ARG A 22 -34.64 55.07 -25.66
N HIS A 23 -34.06 55.25 -26.86
CA HIS A 23 -34.00 54.14 -27.84
C HIS A 23 -32.66 53.94 -28.58
N HIS A 24 -31.62 54.74 -28.32
CA HIS A 24 -30.32 54.56 -29.01
C HIS A 24 -29.18 54.01 -28.15
N LEU A 25 -29.27 54.04 -26.81
CA LEU A 25 -28.26 53.45 -25.92
C LEU A 25 -28.46 51.95 -25.63
N ALA A 26 -29.68 51.42 -25.81
CA ALA A 26 -29.98 50.00 -25.58
C ALA A 26 -29.62 49.08 -26.75
N ARG A 27 -29.37 49.63 -27.95
CA ARG A 27 -28.99 48.83 -29.14
C ARG A 27 -27.47 48.69 -29.31
N LEU A 28 -26.67 49.58 -28.73
CA LEU A 28 -25.21 49.48 -28.77
C LEU A 28 -24.66 48.45 -27.76
N LEU A 29 -25.33 48.27 -26.61
CA LEU A 29 -24.94 47.29 -25.59
C LEU A 29 -25.33 45.85 -25.93
N VAL A 30 -26.35 45.65 -26.79
CA VAL A 30 -26.71 44.30 -27.30
C VAL A 30 -25.80 43.88 -28.46
N TRP A 31 -25.24 44.82 -29.22
CA TRP A 31 -24.26 44.50 -30.28
C TRP A 31 -22.83 44.26 -29.78
N LEU A 32 -22.47 44.78 -28.60
CA LEU A 32 -21.18 44.48 -27.95
C LEU A 32 -21.17 43.22 -27.08
N MET A 33 -22.34 42.66 -26.73
CA MET A 33 -22.44 41.35 -26.04
C MET A 33 -22.53 40.15 -27.00
N VAL A 34 -22.72 40.36 -28.31
CA VAL A 34 -22.79 39.28 -29.31
C VAL A 34 -21.45 39.05 -30.04
N LEU A 35 -20.42 39.87 -29.77
CA LEU A 35 -19.08 39.73 -30.34
C LEU A 35 -18.00 39.24 -29.34
N GLY A 36 -18.38 38.88 -28.10
CA GLY A 36 -17.46 38.46 -27.04
C GLY A 36 -17.69 37.06 -26.47
N ALA A 37 -18.55 36.25 -27.09
CA ALA A 37 -18.93 34.92 -26.58
C ALA A 37 -18.60 33.78 -27.57
N ASN A 38 -17.49 33.92 -28.30
CA ASN A 38 -16.82 32.83 -29.02
C ASN A 38 -15.31 32.84 -28.72
N ALA A 39 -14.94 33.14 -27.48
CA ALA A 39 -13.75 32.50 -26.93
C ALA A 39 -14.20 31.08 -26.61
N GLY A 40 -14.12 30.18 -27.60
CA GLY A 40 -14.08 28.76 -27.28
C GLY A 40 -13.05 28.59 -26.18
N MET A 41 -13.35 27.75 -25.19
CA MET A 41 -12.28 27.16 -24.38
C MET A 41 -11.20 26.76 -25.39
N PRO A 42 -9.92 27.16 -25.22
CA PRO A 42 -8.89 26.65 -26.10
C PRO A 42 -9.04 25.14 -26.02
N ALA A 43 -9.39 24.51 -27.15
CA ALA A 43 -9.11 23.09 -27.29
C ALA A 43 -7.65 22.95 -26.84
N LEU A 44 -7.40 22.09 -25.86
CA LEU A 44 -6.03 21.75 -25.47
C LEU A 44 -5.26 21.60 -26.78
N ALA A 45 -4.28 22.48 -26.99
CA ALA A 45 -3.51 22.45 -28.22
C ALA A 45 -2.91 21.05 -28.32
N ALA A 46 -3.01 20.41 -29.50
CA ALA A 46 -2.30 19.17 -29.75
C ALA A 46 -0.82 19.38 -29.40
N GLY A 47 -0.25 18.49 -28.60
CA GLY A 47 1.14 18.61 -28.14
C GLY A 47 2.14 18.65 -29.29
N ASP A 48 3.29 19.26 -29.04
CA ASP A 48 4.42 19.35 -29.95
C ASP A 48 5.32 18.11 -29.79
N ALA A 49 5.26 17.18 -30.74
CA ALA A 49 6.02 15.92 -30.67
C ALA A 49 7.54 16.13 -30.68
N GLU A 50 8.06 17.19 -31.31
CA GLU A 50 9.51 17.47 -31.31
C GLU A 50 10.00 17.84 -29.91
N ARG A 51 9.21 18.66 -29.18
CA ARG A 51 9.49 18.96 -27.76
C ARG A 51 9.33 17.72 -26.88
N GLY A 52 8.31 16.92 -27.17
CA GLY A 52 8.07 15.64 -26.48
C GLY A 52 9.26 14.69 -26.58
N GLU A 53 9.89 14.60 -27.76
CA GLU A 53 11.09 13.80 -28.00
C GLU A 53 12.29 14.27 -27.14
N GLU A 54 12.50 15.59 -27.04
CA GLU A 54 13.57 16.15 -26.20
C GLU A 54 13.38 15.77 -24.72
N ILE A 55 12.13 15.86 -24.23
CA ILE A 55 11.77 15.46 -22.86
C ILE A 55 11.98 13.96 -22.67
N TYR A 56 11.47 13.15 -23.61
CA TYR A 56 11.57 11.70 -23.58
C TYR A 56 13.04 11.23 -23.48
N THR A 57 13.89 11.79 -24.34
CA THR A 57 15.33 11.47 -24.39
C THR A 57 16.01 11.75 -23.06
N GLN A 58 15.65 12.85 -22.40
CA GLN A 58 16.27 13.25 -21.12
C GLN A 58 15.72 12.49 -19.92
N ARG A 59 14.46 12.02 -19.96
CA ARG A 59 13.72 11.60 -18.76
C ARG A 59 13.18 10.17 -18.81
N CYS A 60 12.81 9.68 -19.99
CA CYS A 60 12.07 8.44 -20.16
C CYS A 60 12.92 7.31 -20.77
N MET A 61 13.84 7.66 -21.68
CA MET A 61 14.67 6.71 -22.46
C MET A 61 15.45 5.70 -21.60
N LEU A 62 15.96 6.12 -20.43
CA LEU A 62 16.73 5.24 -19.55
C LEU A 62 15.96 3.97 -19.14
N CYS A 63 14.64 4.09 -19.01
CA CYS A 63 13.75 2.98 -18.69
C CYS A 63 13.07 2.43 -19.95
N HIS A 64 12.50 3.31 -20.77
CA HIS A 64 11.63 2.90 -21.88
C HIS A 64 12.35 2.61 -23.21
N GLY A 65 13.67 2.75 -23.28
CA GLY A 65 14.45 2.53 -24.51
C GLY A 65 14.53 3.78 -25.38
N GLU A 66 15.46 3.79 -26.35
CA GLU A 66 15.56 4.87 -27.33
C GLU A 66 14.39 4.82 -28.32
N GLU A 67 13.98 3.60 -28.70
CA GLU A 67 12.88 3.35 -29.63
C GLU A 67 11.51 3.22 -28.95
N GLY A 68 11.44 3.36 -27.63
CA GLY A 68 10.18 3.15 -26.89
C GLY A 68 9.77 1.69 -26.71
N ASP A 69 10.66 0.74 -26.99
CA ASP A 69 10.43 -0.71 -26.93
C ASP A 69 10.44 -1.29 -25.51
N GLY A 70 10.63 -0.45 -24.49
CA GLY A 70 10.73 -0.87 -23.08
C GLY A 70 12.06 -1.53 -22.72
N MET A 71 13.06 -1.50 -23.61
CA MET A 71 14.36 -2.16 -23.44
C MET A 71 15.48 -1.19 -23.04
N GLY A 72 15.15 -0.16 -22.25
CA GLY A 72 16.13 0.79 -21.74
C GLY A 72 17.18 0.13 -20.83
N PRO A 73 18.36 0.75 -20.60
CA PRO A 73 19.43 0.19 -19.77
C PRO A 73 19.04 -0.19 -18.33
N ALA A 74 17.94 0.38 -17.81
CA ALA A 74 17.38 0.05 -16.51
C ALA A 74 16.40 -1.13 -16.53
N ALA A 75 15.84 -1.52 -17.68
CA ALA A 75 14.69 -2.41 -17.81
C ALA A 75 14.86 -3.77 -17.10
N GLU A 76 16.04 -4.40 -17.22
CA GLU A 76 16.35 -5.69 -16.58
C GLU A 76 16.28 -5.67 -15.04
N ARG A 77 16.29 -4.48 -14.41
CA ARG A 77 16.27 -4.31 -12.96
C ARG A 77 14.91 -3.82 -12.44
N LEU A 78 13.90 -3.73 -13.30
CA LEU A 78 12.59 -3.21 -12.96
C LEU A 78 11.54 -4.32 -13.03
N ASN A 79 10.71 -4.42 -11.99
CA ASN A 79 9.53 -5.29 -11.98
C ASN A 79 8.29 -4.45 -11.59
N PRO A 80 7.31 -4.27 -12.49
CA PRO A 80 7.27 -4.79 -13.86
C PRO A 80 8.33 -4.17 -14.78
N PRO A 81 8.61 -4.82 -15.92
CA PRO A 81 9.38 -4.20 -16.99
C PRO A 81 8.66 -2.93 -17.49
N PRO A 82 9.41 -1.93 -17.98
CA PRO A 82 8.87 -0.75 -18.63
C PRO A 82 7.91 -1.10 -19.78
N ARG A 83 6.98 -0.19 -20.09
CA ARG A 83 6.02 -0.38 -21.18
C ARG A 83 6.76 -0.24 -22.52
N ASP A 84 6.58 -1.24 -23.37
CA ASP A 84 6.81 -1.16 -24.82
C ASP A 84 5.65 -0.37 -25.46
N PHE A 85 5.94 0.83 -25.92
CA PHE A 85 4.98 1.72 -26.57
C PHE A 85 4.76 1.35 -28.05
N THR A 86 5.73 0.69 -28.69
CA THR A 86 5.68 0.30 -30.12
C THR A 86 4.56 -0.71 -30.40
N MET A 87 4.14 -1.45 -29.38
CA MET A 87 3.02 -2.39 -29.46
C MET A 87 1.63 -1.73 -29.46
N ALA A 88 1.52 -0.43 -29.17
CA ALA A 88 0.25 0.27 -28.95
C ALA A 88 -0.67 -0.41 -27.89
N GLN A 89 -0.10 -1.22 -26.98
CA GLN A 89 -0.86 -1.95 -25.96
C GLN A 89 -0.79 -1.27 -24.59
N TYR A 90 -1.80 -0.48 -24.27
CA TYR A 90 -1.90 0.26 -23.02
C TYR A 90 -2.73 -0.49 -21.96
N LYS A 91 -2.11 -0.77 -20.81
CA LYS A 91 -2.73 -1.54 -19.70
C LYS A 91 -3.76 -0.74 -18.91
N ILE A 92 -3.53 0.57 -18.75
CA ILE A 92 -4.41 1.49 -18.03
C ILE A 92 -5.07 2.42 -19.06
N ARG A 93 -6.27 2.05 -19.50
CA ARG A 93 -7.07 2.78 -20.51
C ARG A 93 -8.56 2.79 -20.17
N THR A 94 -9.27 3.80 -20.64
CA THR A 94 -10.72 4.00 -20.49
C THR A 94 -11.45 3.91 -21.82
N THR A 95 -10.78 3.47 -22.88
CA THR A 95 -11.35 3.25 -24.20
C THR A 95 -11.93 1.84 -24.36
N ARG A 96 -12.89 1.68 -25.27
CA ARG A 96 -13.54 0.39 -25.56
C ARG A 96 -12.54 -0.64 -26.07
N VAL A 97 -12.84 -1.93 -25.85
CA VAL A 97 -11.85 -3.00 -26.08
C VAL A 97 -11.39 -3.10 -27.54
N ASP A 98 -12.28 -2.76 -28.49
CA ASP A 98 -12.10 -2.74 -29.94
C ASP A 98 -11.34 -1.51 -30.47
N GLU A 99 -11.08 -0.52 -29.62
CA GLU A 99 -10.29 0.67 -29.96
C GLU A 99 -8.80 0.38 -29.78
N ILE A 100 -8.00 0.70 -30.81
CA ILE A 100 -6.54 0.55 -30.76
C ILE A 100 -5.93 1.70 -29.94
N ALA A 101 -6.38 2.93 -30.16
CA ALA A 101 -5.87 4.10 -29.46
C ALA A 101 -6.42 4.20 -28.02
N PRO A 102 -5.57 4.47 -27.02
CA PRO A 102 -6.05 4.92 -25.71
C PRO A 102 -6.64 6.33 -25.82
N ALA A 103 -7.33 6.78 -24.78
CA ALA A 103 -7.69 8.18 -24.67
C ALA A 103 -6.41 8.95 -24.28
N ASP A 104 -6.17 10.13 -24.86
CA ASP A 104 -5.02 10.97 -24.52
C ASP A 104 -4.98 11.26 -23.00
N ALA A 105 -6.16 11.44 -22.38
CA ALA A 105 -6.29 11.63 -20.94
C ALA A 105 -5.73 10.48 -20.10
N ASP A 106 -5.74 9.23 -20.61
CA ASP A 106 -5.12 8.10 -19.91
C ASP A 106 -3.60 8.19 -19.92
N LEU A 107 -3.00 8.56 -21.07
CA LEU A 107 -1.56 8.76 -21.20
C LEU A 107 -1.10 9.91 -20.31
N VAL A 108 -1.78 11.06 -20.41
CA VAL A 108 -1.51 12.24 -19.59
C VAL A 108 -1.57 11.89 -18.11
N ARG A 109 -2.61 11.17 -17.66
CA ARG A 109 -2.75 10.76 -16.25
C ARG A 109 -1.59 9.89 -15.79
N MET A 110 -1.19 8.88 -16.58
CA MET A 110 -0.08 7.98 -16.20
C MET A 110 1.28 8.69 -16.14
N ILE A 111 1.48 9.73 -16.96
CA ILE A 111 2.70 10.57 -16.91
C ILE A 111 2.63 11.50 -15.70
N HIS A 112 1.48 12.15 -15.49
CA HIS A 112 1.28 13.13 -14.42
C HIS A 112 1.39 12.50 -13.02
N ASP A 113 0.65 11.42 -12.77
CA ASP A 113 0.54 10.77 -11.46
C ASP A 113 1.57 9.64 -11.26
N GLY A 114 2.11 9.11 -12.35
CA GLY A 114 2.92 7.91 -12.34
C GLY A 114 2.08 6.64 -12.23
N MET A 115 2.73 5.52 -11.87
CA MET A 115 2.05 4.24 -11.66
C MET A 115 2.41 3.67 -10.28
N PRO A 116 1.47 3.65 -9.31
CA PRO A 116 1.73 3.11 -7.98
C PRO A 116 2.21 1.66 -8.01
N GLY A 117 3.15 1.33 -7.12
CA GLY A 117 3.74 -0.01 -7.04
C GLY A 117 4.65 -0.36 -8.23
N THR A 118 5.16 0.64 -8.96
CA THR A 118 6.16 0.49 -10.02
C THR A 118 7.28 1.53 -9.88
N ALA A 119 8.30 1.45 -10.73
CA ALA A 119 9.35 2.45 -10.80
C ALA A 119 8.99 3.69 -11.65
N MET A 120 7.77 3.78 -12.19
CA MET A 120 7.32 4.96 -12.95
C MET A 120 6.83 6.05 -12.00
N PRO A 121 7.61 7.13 -11.78
CA PRO A 121 7.21 8.21 -10.90
C PRO A 121 6.14 9.09 -11.55
N GLY A 122 5.45 9.89 -10.72
CA GLY A 122 4.67 11.03 -11.22
C GLY A 122 5.60 12.16 -11.63
N TRP A 123 5.29 12.81 -12.75
CA TRP A 123 6.11 13.88 -13.32
C TRP A 123 5.55 15.28 -13.12
N SER A 124 4.37 15.42 -12.50
CA SER A 124 3.69 16.70 -12.28
C SER A 124 4.47 17.71 -11.42
N ASP A 125 5.38 17.24 -10.57
CA ASP A 125 6.26 18.12 -9.78
C ASP A 125 7.44 18.70 -10.59
N VAL A 126 7.70 18.16 -11.79
CA VAL A 126 8.90 18.47 -12.59
C VAL A 126 8.56 18.99 -13.99
N LEU A 127 7.49 18.48 -14.60
CA LEU A 127 7.02 18.83 -15.94
C LEU A 127 5.74 19.65 -15.83
N SER A 128 5.58 20.64 -16.70
CA SER A 128 4.32 21.38 -16.82
C SER A 128 3.26 20.56 -17.56
N ASP A 129 1.99 20.94 -17.43
CA ASP A 129 0.90 20.31 -18.20
C ASP A 129 1.16 20.35 -19.71
N ALA A 130 1.77 21.42 -20.23
CA ALA A 130 2.14 21.54 -21.63
C ALA A 130 3.23 20.54 -22.03
N ASP A 131 4.27 20.39 -21.19
CA ASP A 131 5.33 19.39 -21.42
C ASP A 131 4.77 17.95 -21.43
N ILE A 132 3.77 17.67 -20.59
CA ILE A 132 3.09 16.37 -20.55
C ILE A 132 2.27 16.13 -21.82
N GLN A 133 1.62 17.17 -22.36
CA GLN A 133 0.91 17.07 -23.65
C GLN A 133 1.89 16.85 -24.80
N ASP A 134 3.01 17.58 -24.84
CA ASP A 134 4.08 17.42 -25.83
C ASP A 134 4.66 16.00 -25.79
N LEU A 135 4.95 15.49 -24.59
CA LEU A 135 5.40 14.11 -24.39
C LEU A 135 4.35 13.09 -24.83
N THR A 136 3.06 13.33 -24.55
CA THR A 136 1.96 12.46 -24.99
C THR A 136 1.89 12.40 -26.52
N ALA A 137 2.05 13.53 -27.20
CA ALA A 137 2.10 13.58 -28.67
C ALA A 137 3.27 12.75 -29.23
N PHE A 138 4.46 12.84 -28.62
CA PHE A 138 5.61 12.00 -29.01
C PHE A 138 5.39 10.51 -28.74
N LEU A 139 4.80 10.12 -27.60
CA LEU A 139 4.51 8.71 -27.32
C LEU A 139 3.56 8.08 -28.36
N LYS A 140 2.64 8.88 -28.93
CA LYS A 140 1.77 8.42 -30.02
C LYS A 140 2.57 8.11 -31.29
N THR A 141 3.63 8.86 -31.61
CA THR A 141 4.47 8.58 -32.79
C THR A 141 5.24 7.26 -32.63
N LEU A 142 5.70 6.94 -31.41
CA LEU A 142 6.34 5.65 -31.12
C LEU A 142 5.41 4.46 -31.32
N ALA A 143 4.11 4.67 -31.08
CA ALA A 143 3.07 3.65 -31.20
C ALA A 143 2.42 3.59 -32.60
N GLY A 144 2.80 4.48 -33.54
CA GLY A 144 2.15 4.61 -34.84
C GLY A 144 0.70 5.10 -34.76
N LEU A 145 0.40 5.93 -33.76
CA LEU A 145 -0.95 6.46 -33.45
C LEU A 145 -1.08 7.96 -33.73
N GLU A 146 -0.15 8.57 -34.47
CA GLU A 146 -0.15 10.01 -34.74
C GLU A 146 -1.35 10.49 -35.57
N GLU A 147 -1.87 9.64 -36.45
CA GLU A 147 -3.05 9.92 -37.28
C GLU A 147 -4.35 9.35 -36.71
N GLU A 148 -4.26 8.60 -35.59
CA GLU A 148 -5.40 7.97 -34.96
C GLU A 148 -6.11 8.96 -34.01
N GLU A 149 -7.43 9.04 -34.17
CA GLU A 149 -8.30 9.77 -33.25
C GLU A 149 -8.31 9.07 -31.88
N PRO A 150 -8.43 9.82 -30.77
CA PRO A 150 -8.55 9.21 -29.45
C PRO A 150 -9.70 8.20 -29.41
N GLY A 151 -9.42 7.00 -28.88
CA GLY A 151 -10.39 5.92 -28.86
C GLY A 151 -11.66 6.30 -28.07
N GLN A 152 -12.79 5.70 -28.45
CA GLN A 152 -14.06 5.97 -27.78
C GLN A 152 -14.03 5.48 -26.33
N VAL A 153 -14.41 6.35 -25.40
CA VAL A 153 -14.47 6.05 -23.96
C VAL A 153 -15.59 5.05 -23.66
N ILE A 154 -15.36 4.16 -22.70
CA ILE A 154 -16.35 3.18 -22.23
C ILE A 154 -17.60 3.84 -21.65
N ASP A 155 -18.73 3.14 -21.75
CA ASP A 155 -19.96 3.53 -21.06
C ASP A 155 -19.92 3.08 -19.59
N TYR A 156 -19.92 4.06 -18.69
CA TYR A 156 -20.01 3.83 -17.26
C TYR A 156 -21.45 3.59 -16.77
N GLY A 157 -22.46 3.91 -17.58
CA GLY A 157 -23.86 3.96 -17.19
C GLY A 157 -24.09 4.74 -15.89
N THR A 158 -25.06 4.30 -15.10
CA THR A 158 -25.29 4.83 -13.75
C THR A 158 -24.38 4.12 -12.76
N GLN A 159 -23.47 4.86 -12.13
CA GLN A 159 -22.62 4.30 -11.07
C GLN A 159 -23.46 3.80 -9.89
N VAL A 160 -23.32 2.52 -9.56
CA VAL A 160 -23.94 1.94 -8.37
C VAL A 160 -23.16 2.41 -7.13
N PRO A 161 -23.79 3.09 -6.17
CA PRO A 161 -23.13 3.50 -4.94
C PRO A 161 -22.61 2.31 -4.14
N VAL A 162 -21.52 2.52 -3.40
CA VAL A 162 -21.00 1.52 -2.47
C VAL A 162 -22.03 1.30 -1.36
N SER A 163 -22.48 0.06 -1.19
CA SER A 163 -23.38 -0.36 -0.11
C SER A 163 -23.12 -1.82 0.28
N PRO A 164 -23.52 -2.28 1.48
CA PRO A 164 -23.42 -3.68 1.87
C PRO A 164 -24.07 -4.65 0.86
N GLU A 165 -25.21 -4.26 0.27
CA GLU A 165 -25.91 -5.03 -0.74
C GLU A 165 -25.09 -5.15 -2.03
N SER A 166 -24.56 -4.02 -2.51
CA SER A 166 -23.73 -3.97 -3.72
C SER A 166 -22.44 -4.80 -3.56
N ILE A 167 -21.82 -4.74 -2.38
CA ILE A 167 -20.65 -5.56 -2.03
C ILE A 167 -21.00 -7.05 -2.00
N ALA A 168 -22.15 -7.42 -1.43
CA ALA A 168 -22.58 -8.81 -1.38
C ALA A 168 -22.84 -9.40 -2.78
N GLN A 169 -23.49 -8.64 -3.66
CA GLN A 169 -23.70 -9.03 -5.06
C GLN A 169 -22.38 -9.12 -5.82
N GLY A 170 -21.48 -8.16 -5.61
CA GLY A 170 -20.15 -8.18 -6.22
C GLY A 170 -19.32 -9.38 -5.79
N ARG A 171 -19.43 -9.77 -4.51
CA ARG A 171 -18.79 -10.98 -3.98
C ARG A 171 -19.32 -12.22 -4.66
N GLU A 172 -20.63 -12.37 -4.81
CA GLU A 172 -21.23 -13.51 -5.50
C GLU A 172 -20.70 -13.62 -6.93
N LEU A 173 -20.73 -12.52 -7.69
CA LEU A 173 -20.21 -12.46 -9.07
C LEU A 173 -18.72 -12.75 -9.18
N PHE A 174 -17.92 -12.35 -8.19
CA PHE A 174 -16.48 -12.58 -8.17
C PHE A 174 -16.13 -14.08 -8.03
N HIS A 175 -16.92 -14.82 -7.26
CA HIS A 175 -16.71 -16.24 -6.95
C HIS A 175 -17.55 -17.19 -7.83
N GLU A 176 -18.58 -16.69 -8.51
CA GLU A 176 -19.42 -17.45 -9.44
C GLU A 176 -18.55 -18.11 -10.52
N ASP A 177 -18.63 -19.43 -10.65
CA ASP A 177 -17.84 -20.24 -11.61
C ASP A 177 -16.34 -19.94 -11.62
N ASP A 178 -15.81 -19.55 -10.45
CA ASP A 178 -14.44 -19.06 -10.27
C ASP A 178 -14.04 -17.87 -11.17
N ARG A 179 -15.01 -17.09 -11.65
CA ARG A 179 -14.84 -16.01 -12.65
C ARG A 179 -13.65 -15.09 -12.38
N CYS A 180 -13.50 -14.63 -11.14
CA CYS A 180 -12.36 -13.80 -10.73
C CYS A 180 -11.44 -14.54 -9.77
N SER A 181 -11.98 -15.41 -8.91
CA SER A 181 -11.22 -16.18 -7.91
C SER A 181 -10.25 -17.19 -8.52
N GLU A 182 -10.46 -17.68 -9.75
CA GLU A 182 -9.53 -18.59 -10.44
C GLU A 182 -8.13 -17.97 -10.58
N CYS A 183 -8.04 -16.64 -10.70
CA CYS A 183 -6.79 -15.91 -10.84
C CYS A 183 -6.46 -15.09 -9.60
N HIS A 184 -7.42 -14.36 -9.05
CA HIS A 184 -7.18 -13.47 -7.91
C HIS A 184 -7.21 -14.18 -6.55
N GLY A 185 -7.58 -15.46 -6.50
CA GLY A 185 -7.71 -16.24 -5.28
C GLY A 185 -8.96 -15.89 -4.47
N GLN A 186 -9.29 -16.74 -3.50
CA GLN A 186 -10.53 -16.62 -2.71
C GLN A 186 -10.57 -15.35 -1.85
N ALA A 187 -9.40 -14.91 -1.35
CA ALA A 187 -9.27 -13.67 -0.59
C ALA A 187 -8.84 -12.46 -1.44
N GLY A 188 -8.76 -12.61 -2.77
CA GLY A 188 -8.29 -11.55 -3.66
C GLY A 188 -6.79 -11.24 -3.54
N LYS A 189 -5.97 -12.16 -3.01
CA LYS A 189 -4.53 -11.93 -2.77
C LYS A 189 -3.62 -12.24 -3.96
N GLY A 190 -4.18 -12.79 -5.03
CA GLY A 190 -3.44 -13.17 -6.24
C GLY A 190 -2.62 -14.44 -6.06
N ASP A 191 -3.06 -15.33 -5.18
CA ASP A 191 -2.41 -16.57 -4.74
C ASP A 191 -2.89 -17.81 -5.52
N ALA A 192 -3.56 -17.61 -6.66
CA ALA A 192 -3.99 -18.72 -7.48
C ALA A 192 -2.81 -19.47 -8.10
N VAL A 193 -2.90 -20.81 -8.11
CA VAL A 193 -1.89 -21.75 -8.61
C VAL A 193 -1.79 -21.82 -10.15
N LYS A 194 -2.47 -20.91 -10.85
CA LYS A 194 -2.41 -20.79 -12.31
C LYS A 194 -1.18 -19.97 -12.71
N LYS A 195 -0.30 -20.57 -13.53
CA LYS A 195 0.88 -19.89 -14.10
C LYS A 195 0.47 -19.04 -15.31
N LEU A 196 -0.05 -17.85 -15.03
CA LEU A 196 -0.40 -16.81 -15.97
C LEU A 196 0.82 -16.16 -16.63
N LYS A 197 0.66 -15.76 -17.89
CA LYS A 197 1.68 -15.12 -18.72
C LYS A 197 1.11 -13.91 -19.47
N ASP A 198 1.97 -12.97 -19.81
CA ASP A 198 1.65 -11.96 -20.82
C ASP A 198 1.83 -12.51 -22.25
N ASP A 199 1.49 -11.69 -23.24
CA ASP A 199 1.59 -12.02 -24.66
C ASP A 199 3.05 -12.31 -25.09
N SER A 200 4.02 -11.76 -24.35
CA SER A 200 5.46 -12.01 -24.54
C SER A 200 5.94 -13.27 -23.82
N GLY A 201 5.06 -13.98 -23.12
CA GLY A 201 5.35 -15.23 -22.42
C GLY A 201 5.96 -15.07 -21.02
N TYR A 202 6.14 -13.84 -20.53
CA TYR A 202 6.64 -13.58 -19.19
C TYR A 202 5.57 -13.87 -18.14
N ARG A 203 5.99 -14.44 -17.00
CA ARG A 203 5.09 -14.70 -15.88
C ARG A 203 4.49 -13.39 -15.37
N THR A 204 3.16 -13.36 -15.24
CA THR A 204 2.44 -12.27 -14.58
C THR A 204 1.73 -12.76 -13.34
N TRP A 205 1.78 -11.96 -12.27
CA TRP A 205 1.01 -12.19 -11.05
C TRP A 205 -0.21 -11.27 -10.99
N PRO A 206 -1.40 -11.81 -10.68
CA PRO A 206 -2.55 -11.01 -10.31
C PRO A 206 -2.21 -10.13 -9.11
N ARG A 207 -2.76 -8.92 -9.10
CA ARG A 207 -2.51 -7.98 -8.01
C ARG A 207 -3.17 -8.49 -6.74
N ASN A 208 -2.53 -8.20 -5.61
CA ASN A 208 -3.13 -8.42 -4.31
C ASN A 208 -4.15 -7.29 -4.09
N LEU A 209 -5.41 -7.60 -4.33
CA LEU A 209 -6.54 -6.66 -4.27
C LEU A 209 -6.78 -6.15 -2.84
N THR A 210 -6.19 -6.78 -1.83
CA THR A 210 -6.26 -6.31 -0.43
C THR A 210 -5.26 -5.18 -0.13
N LYS A 211 -4.31 -4.93 -1.05
CA LYS A 211 -3.29 -3.88 -0.94
C LYS A 211 -3.51 -2.77 -1.97
N PRO A 212 -4.31 -1.74 -1.68
CA PRO A 212 -4.68 -0.70 -2.65
C PRO A 212 -3.48 0.05 -3.25
N TRP A 213 -2.36 0.19 -2.52
CA TRP A 213 -1.13 0.80 -3.02
C TRP A 213 -0.43 0.00 -4.12
N THR A 214 -0.86 -1.24 -4.39
CA THR A 214 -0.33 -2.07 -5.48
C THR A 214 -1.09 -1.90 -6.80
N PHE A 215 -2.20 -1.16 -6.82
CA PHE A 215 -3.01 -0.90 -8.01
C PHE A 215 -2.29 0.12 -8.90
N ARG A 216 -1.98 -0.26 -10.15
CA ARG A 216 -1.19 0.58 -11.07
C ARG A 216 -1.94 1.77 -11.65
N GLY A 217 -3.26 1.76 -11.61
CA GLY A 217 -4.10 2.90 -11.98
C GLY A 217 -4.58 3.62 -10.73
N SER A 218 -5.52 3.00 -10.01
CA SER A 218 -6.07 3.46 -8.74
C SER A 218 -6.89 2.35 -8.10
N ASN A 219 -7.18 2.45 -6.80
CA ASN A 219 -8.18 1.61 -6.12
C ASN A 219 -9.59 2.24 -6.13
N ASP A 220 -9.80 3.37 -6.83
CA ASP A 220 -11.12 3.98 -6.99
C ASP A 220 -12.08 3.01 -7.73
N PRO A 221 -13.33 2.82 -7.23
CA PRO A 221 -14.31 1.95 -7.89
C PRO A 221 -14.53 2.25 -9.38
N ARG A 222 -14.42 3.52 -9.81
CA ARG A 222 -14.55 3.91 -11.21
C ARG A 222 -13.38 3.40 -12.06
N ASP A 223 -12.16 3.44 -11.53
CA ASP A 223 -10.98 2.92 -12.23
C ASP A 223 -10.97 1.39 -12.23
N ILE A 224 -11.42 0.76 -11.14
CA ILE A 224 -11.62 -0.70 -11.08
C ILE A 224 -12.69 -1.13 -12.10
N PHE A 225 -13.81 -0.42 -12.17
CA PHE A 225 -14.84 -0.64 -13.19
C PHE A 225 -14.25 -0.56 -14.59
N ALA A 226 -13.41 0.46 -14.87
CA ALA A 226 -12.74 0.58 -16.16
C ALA A 226 -11.84 -0.64 -16.45
N ARG A 227 -11.04 -1.11 -15.48
CA ARG A 227 -10.21 -2.33 -15.68
C ARG A 227 -11.05 -3.57 -15.97
N ILE A 228 -12.16 -3.77 -15.27
CA ILE A 228 -13.06 -4.92 -15.49
C ILE A 228 -13.71 -4.80 -16.87
N THR A 229 -14.09 -3.59 -17.29
CA THR A 229 -14.76 -3.32 -18.57
C THR A 229 -13.82 -3.45 -19.75
N THR A 230 -12.57 -2.98 -19.66
CA THR A 230 -11.62 -2.98 -20.78
C THR A 230 -10.72 -4.21 -20.82
N GLY A 231 -10.63 -4.95 -19.71
CA GLY A 231 -9.55 -5.90 -19.47
C GLY A 231 -8.20 -5.20 -19.35
N ILE A 232 -7.12 -5.98 -19.28
CA ILE A 232 -5.74 -5.49 -19.26
C ILE A 232 -5.01 -6.05 -20.47
N ALA A 233 -4.77 -5.19 -21.47
CA ALA A 233 -4.09 -5.55 -22.71
C ALA A 233 -2.71 -6.19 -22.45
N GLY A 234 -2.38 -7.20 -23.27
CA GLY A 234 -1.15 -7.97 -23.11
C GLY A 234 -1.12 -8.83 -21.86
N THR A 235 -2.27 -9.20 -21.28
CA THR A 235 -2.34 -10.11 -20.13
C THR A 235 -3.56 -11.02 -20.25
N GLN A 236 -3.62 -12.05 -19.40
CA GLN A 236 -4.77 -12.94 -19.33
C GLN A 236 -5.97 -12.39 -18.53
N MET A 237 -6.00 -11.10 -18.17
CA MET A 237 -7.18 -10.47 -17.57
C MET A 237 -8.11 -9.96 -18.68
N PRO A 238 -9.21 -10.68 -18.98
CA PRO A 238 -10.05 -10.38 -20.14
C PRO A 238 -10.92 -9.13 -19.90
N SER A 239 -11.56 -8.67 -20.97
CA SER A 239 -12.67 -7.74 -20.88
C SER A 239 -13.95 -8.48 -20.44
N PHE A 240 -14.66 -7.92 -19.47
CA PHE A 240 -15.99 -8.38 -19.06
C PHE A 240 -17.13 -7.58 -19.74
N ASP A 241 -16.81 -6.79 -20.76
CA ASP A 241 -17.79 -6.16 -21.66
C ASP A 241 -17.72 -6.69 -23.11
N ASP A 242 -16.87 -7.69 -23.36
CA ASP A 242 -16.77 -8.33 -24.66
C ASP A 242 -18.11 -8.99 -25.04
N PRO A 243 -18.79 -8.55 -26.12
CA PRO A 243 -20.08 -9.09 -26.54
C PRO A 243 -20.02 -10.57 -26.92
N ASP A 244 -18.85 -11.08 -27.31
CA ASP A 244 -18.65 -12.45 -27.75
C ASP A 244 -18.23 -13.39 -26.60
N SER A 245 -18.04 -12.85 -25.39
CA SER A 245 -17.62 -13.62 -24.21
C SER A 245 -18.81 -14.16 -23.42
N GLU A 246 -18.82 -15.47 -23.15
CA GLU A 246 -19.76 -16.10 -22.20
C GLU A 246 -19.60 -15.54 -20.77
N GLY A 247 -18.42 -14.97 -20.47
CA GLY A 247 -18.12 -14.34 -19.19
C GLY A 247 -18.61 -12.90 -19.03
N ARG A 248 -19.31 -12.35 -20.03
CA ARG A 248 -19.75 -10.94 -20.03
C ARG A 248 -20.63 -10.59 -18.83
N LEU A 249 -20.39 -9.41 -18.26
CA LEU A 249 -21.19 -8.83 -17.18
C LEU A 249 -21.96 -7.60 -17.68
N SER A 250 -23.13 -7.32 -17.12
CA SER A 250 -23.83 -6.05 -17.33
C SER A 250 -23.08 -4.87 -16.67
N ILE A 251 -23.41 -3.63 -17.05
CA ILE A 251 -22.83 -2.43 -16.41
C ILE A 251 -23.06 -2.45 -14.89
N GLU A 252 -24.28 -2.75 -14.45
CA GLU A 252 -24.62 -2.83 -13.02
C GLU A 252 -23.81 -3.93 -12.30
N GLN A 253 -23.69 -5.11 -12.91
CA GLN A 253 -22.87 -6.21 -12.38
C GLN A 253 -21.40 -5.82 -12.26
N ARG A 254 -20.81 -5.14 -13.25
CA ARG A 254 -19.42 -4.66 -13.19
C ARG A 254 -19.21 -3.64 -12.07
N TRP A 255 -20.19 -2.78 -11.78
CA TRP A 255 -20.13 -1.88 -10.62
C TRP A 255 -20.18 -2.63 -9.29
N HIS A 256 -21.02 -3.65 -9.15
CA HIS A 256 -21.03 -4.50 -7.96
C HIS A 256 -19.67 -5.15 -7.73
N VAL A 257 -19.06 -5.75 -8.77
CA VAL A 257 -17.72 -6.34 -8.67
C VAL A 257 -16.69 -5.28 -8.31
N ALA A 258 -16.73 -4.09 -8.92
CA ALA A 258 -15.80 -3.01 -8.59
C ALA A 258 -15.90 -2.57 -7.12
N ASN A 259 -17.13 -2.45 -6.58
CA ASN A 259 -17.37 -2.12 -5.18
C ASN A 259 -16.89 -3.24 -4.24
N TYR A 260 -17.09 -4.52 -4.62
CA TYR A 260 -16.55 -5.64 -3.85
C TYR A 260 -15.02 -5.63 -3.83
N VAL A 261 -14.36 -5.48 -4.98
CA VAL A 261 -12.90 -5.40 -5.07
C VAL A 261 -12.35 -4.23 -4.24
N ASN A 262 -12.98 -3.06 -4.32
CA ASN A 262 -12.62 -1.91 -3.48
C ASN A 262 -12.77 -2.24 -1.98
N SER A 263 -13.81 -2.98 -1.59
CA SER A 263 -14.04 -3.38 -0.19
C SER A 263 -13.03 -4.39 0.38
N LEU A 264 -12.19 -5.01 -0.45
CA LEU A 264 -11.16 -5.95 0.00
C LEU A 264 -9.96 -5.26 0.66
N GLU A 265 -9.86 -3.93 0.60
CA GLU A 265 -8.75 -3.17 1.14
C GLU A 265 -8.53 -3.41 2.65
N LYS A 266 -7.28 -3.66 3.04
CA LYS A 266 -6.88 -3.88 4.45
C LYS A 266 -6.10 -2.71 5.00
N MET A 267 -6.82 -1.64 5.37
CA MET A 267 -6.23 -0.37 5.82
C MET A 267 -5.67 -0.41 7.26
N GLU A 268 -5.92 -1.49 8.00
CA GLU A 268 -5.37 -1.73 9.33
C GLU A 268 -3.93 -2.28 9.31
N LYS A 269 -3.45 -2.77 8.16
CA LYS A 269 -2.10 -3.35 7.98
C LYS A 269 -1.26 -2.58 6.97
N VAL A 270 -1.37 -1.25 7.00
CA VAL A 270 -0.62 -0.33 6.12
C VAL A 270 0.60 0.21 6.84
N VAL A 271 1.66 0.46 6.08
CA VAL A 271 2.82 1.18 6.59
C VAL A 271 2.46 2.65 6.80
N ARG A 272 2.65 3.13 8.02
CA ARG A 272 2.40 4.53 8.39
C ARG A 272 3.68 5.16 8.93
N PRO A 273 3.86 6.50 8.84
CA PRO A 273 5.04 7.19 9.37
C PRO A 273 5.31 6.88 10.85
N GLU A 274 4.26 6.63 11.64
CA GLU A 274 4.35 6.28 13.06
C GLU A 274 4.78 4.83 13.33
N ASN A 275 4.82 3.96 12.32
CA ASN A 275 5.25 2.56 12.43
C ASN A 275 6.77 2.50 12.60
N THR A 276 7.24 2.90 13.78
CA THR A 276 8.67 2.92 14.15
C THR A 276 8.96 2.09 15.40
N VAL A 277 7.91 1.76 16.17
CA VAL A 277 8.00 1.02 17.43
C VAL A 277 6.94 -0.06 17.50
N ILE A 278 7.36 -1.32 17.60
CA ILE A 278 6.52 -2.46 17.96
C ILE A 278 6.28 -2.41 19.46
N ARG A 279 5.02 -2.22 19.87
CA ARG A 279 4.64 -2.16 21.28
C ARG A 279 4.18 -3.54 21.72
N ALA A 280 5.06 -4.27 22.42
CA ALA A 280 4.70 -5.59 22.93
C ALA A 280 3.63 -5.44 24.03
N LEU A 281 2.52 -6.16 23.86
CA LEU A 281 1.43 -6.19 24.82
C LEU A 281 1.77 -7.18 25.94
N ARG A 282 1.69 -6.73 27.19
CA ARG A 282 1.81 -7.61 28.35
C ARG A 282 0.50 -8.36 28.57
N LEU A 283 0.53 -9.69 28.57
CA LEU A 283 -0.59 -10.54 28.98
C LEU A 283 -0.20 -11.43 30.17
N PRO A 284 -1.11 -11.69 31.12
CA PRO A 284 -0.87 -12.68 32.16
C PRO A 284 -0.91 -14.10 31.56
N GLY A 285 -0.10 -15.01 32.09
CA GLY A 285 -0.04 -16.41 31.61
C GLY A 285 1.02 -16.62 30.53
N THR A 286 0.77 -17.52 29.59
CA THR A 286 1.73 -17.88 28.53
C THR A 286 1.44 -17.12 27.24
N VAL A 287 2.46 -16.99 26.41
CA VAL A 287 2.34 -16.39 25.08
C VAL A 287 1.72 -17.42 24.13
N PRO A 288 0.73 -17.03 23.30
CA PRO A 288 0.06 -17.94 22.37
C PRO A 288 1.05 -18.73 21.50
N THR A 289 0.79 -20.02 21.30
CA THR A 289 1.70 -20.91 20.55
C THR A 289 1.31 -21.05 19.08
N GLU A 290 0.01 -20.97 18.79
CA GLU A 290 -0.53 -21.16 17.45
C GLU A 290 -0.61 -19.80 16.72
N PRO A 291 -0.31 -19.76 15.41
CA PRO A 291 -0.41 -18.53 14.64
C PRO A 291 -1.83 -17.97 14.51
N ASP A 292 -2.85 -18.83 14.46
CA ASP A 292 -4.26 -18.45 14.31
C ASP A 292 -4.96 -18.11 15.63
N ASP A 293 -4.24 -18.11 16.75
CA ASP A 293 -4.81 -17.79 18.06
C ASP A 293 -5.34 -16.35 18.10
N SER A 294 -6.62 -16.21 18.42
CA SER A 294 -7.31 -14.91 18.53
C SER A 294 -6.68 -13.96 19.56
N LEU A 295 -5.92 -14.46 20.54
CA LEU A 295 -5.20 -13.65 21.51
C LEU A 295 -4.21 -12.69 20.84
N TRP A 296 -3.65 -13.04 19.69
CA TRP A 296 -2.78 -12.14 18.92
C TRP A 296 -3.48 -10.85 18.54
N GLN A 297 -4.80 -10.86 18.29
CA GLN A 297 -5.55 -9.67 17.88
C GLN A 297 -5.68 -8.62 18.99
N GLN A 298 -5.35 -8.95 20.25
CA GLN A 298 -5.29 -7.96 21.32
C GLN A 298 -4.06 -7.06 21.20
N ALA A 299 -2.97 -7.56 20.60
CA ALA A 299 -1.76 -6.78 20.38
C ALA A 299 -1.90 -5.89 19.13
N PRO A 300 -1.49 -4.61 19.21
CA PRO A 300 -1.57 -3.71 18.06
C PRO A 300 -0.63 -4.18 16.95
N PRO A 301 -1.11 -4.28 15.69
CA PRO A 301 -0.23 -4.57 14.55
C PRO A 301 0.70 -3.40 14.26
N THR A 302 1.93 -3.70 13.84
CA THR A 302 2.87 -2.72 13.28
C THR A 302 3.38 -3.26 11.95
N THR A 303 3.08 -2.57 10.85
CA THR A 303 3.49 -3.00 9.50
C THR A 303 4.71 -2.21 9.02
N PHE A 304 5.68 -2.89 8.43
CA PHE A 304 6.88 -2.31 7.85
C PHE A 304 6.97 -2.62 6.36
N MET A 305 7.61 -1.72 5.61
CA MET A 305 7.99 -1.99 4.22
C MET A 305 9.15 -2.97 4.20
N LEU A 306 9.07 -3.93 3.30
CA LEU A 306 10.16 -4.80 2.90
C LEU A 306 10.85 -4.16 1.69
N VAL A 307 12.17 -4.06 1.75
CA VAL A 307 13.00 -3.58 0.63
C VAL A 307 13.91 -4.71 0.15
N PRO A 308 14.24 -4.79 -1.15
CA PRO A 308 15.17 -5.80 -1.64
C PRO A 308 16.56 -5.59 -1.05
N GLN A 309 17.26 -6.69 -0.77
CA GLN A 309 18.68 -6.64 -0.48
C GLN A 309 19.50 -6.44 -1.77
N LEU A 310 20.11 -5.26 -1.91
CA LEU A 310 20.91 -4.88 -3.07
C LEU A 310 22.41 -4.65 -2.77
N ILE A 311 22.83 -4.82 -1.51
CA ILE A 311 24.22 -4.56 -1.07
C ILE A 311 25.12 -5.77 -1.29
N ALA A 312 24.65 -6.98 -0.98
CA ALA A 312 25.40 -8.22 -1.17
C ALA A 312 25.63 -8.52 -2.66
N ALA A 313 26.60 -9.40 -2.95
CA ALA A 313 27.02 -9.69 -4.32
C ALA A 313 25.88 -10.25 -5.18
N GLU A 314 25.08 -11.15 -4.61
CA GLU A 314 23.83 -11.61 -5.21
C GLU A 314 22.74 -10.58 -4.91
N ARG A 315 22.43 -9.76 -5.91
CA ARG A 315 21.41 -8.72 -5.83
C ARG A 315 20.11 -9.23 -6.39
N PHE A 316 19.03 -9.02 -5.64
CA PHE A 316 17.70 -9.43 -6.04
C PHE A 316 16.81 -8.19 -6.24
N PHE A 317 16.53 -7.85 -7.49
CA PHE A 317 15.86 -6.58 -7.84
C PHE A 317 14.34 -6.66 -7.91
N THR A 318 13.77 -7.86 -7.87
CA THR A 318 12.36 -8.10 -8.20
C THR A 318 11.62 -8.82 -7.08
N PRO A 319 11.63 -8.30 -5.83
CA PRO A 319 10.96 -8.91 -4.69
C PRO A 319 9.44 -9.00 -4.91
N ALA A 320 8.86 -10.10 -4.43
CA ALA A 320 7.42 -10.34 -4.51
C ALA A 320 6.67 -9.88 -3.25
N ASN A 321 7.35 -9.91 -2.08
CA ASN A 321 6.82 -9.40 -0.82
C ASN A 321 7.18 -7.92 -0.64
N ASP A 322 6.21 -7.11 -0.21
CA ASP A 322 6.32 -5.65 -0.07
C ASP A 322 6.16 -5.18 1.39
N THR A 323 5.46 -5.95 2.23
CA THR A 323 5.24 -5.59 3.64
C THR A 323 5.26 -6.80 4.57
N ILE A 324 5.63 -6.56 5.83
CA ILE A 324 5.50 -7.50 6.94
C ILE A 324 4.79 -6.82 8.11
N THR A 325 3.81 -7.51 8.71
CA THR A 325 3.04 -7.04 9.87
C THR A 325 3.43 -7.82 11.11
N ILE A 326 3.81 -7.12 12.17
CA ILE A 326 4.27 -7.72 13.42
C ILE A 326 3.30 -7.39 14.54
N ARG A 327 3.01 -8.40 15.36
CA ARG A 327 2.44 -8.23 16.70
C ARG A 327 3.39 -8.87 17.71
N ALA A 328 3.50 -8.27 18.88
CA ALA A 328 4.32 -8.81 19.96
C ALA A 328 3.50 -8.90 21.24
N ILE A 329 3.58 -10.04 21.90
CA ILE A 329 2.98 -10.29 23.21
C ILE A 329 4.09 -10.80 24.12
N TYR A 330 4.07 -10.38 25.37
CA TYR A 330 5.00 -10.90 26.37
C TYR A 330 4.29 -11.17 27.71
N SER A 331 4.85 -12.09 28.48
CA SER A 331 4.42 -12.46 29.82
C SER A 331 5.50 -12.14 30.85
N GLU A 332 5.42 -12.74 32.04
CA GLU A 332 6.49 -12.65 33.05
C GLU A 332 7.71 -13.49 32.69
N GLU A 333 7.56 -14.47 31.79
CA GLU A 333 8.57 -15.49 31.51
C GLU A 333 9.07 -15.46 30.07
N GLU A 334 8.22 -15.12 29.10
CA GLU A 334 8.54 -15.22 27.67
C GLU A 334 8.00 -14.06 26.84
N ILE A 335 8.57 -13.90 25.65
CA ILE A 335 8.09 -13.00 24.60
C ILE A 335 7.81 -13.82 23.34
N GLY A 336 6.78 -13.42 22.61
CA GLY A 336 6.52 -13.93 21.27
C GLY A 336 6.19 -12.85 20.27
N PHE A 337 6.52 -13.17 19.03
CA PHE A 337 6.30 -12.37 17.86
C PHE A 337 5.41 -13.16 16.92
N HIS A 338 4.30 -12.55 16.51
CA HIS A 338 3.49 -13.02 15.41
C HIS A 338 3.82 -12.18 14.17
N LEU A 339 4.42 -12.82 13.18
CA LEU A 339 4.83 -12.24 11.91
C LEU A 339 3.83 -12.67 10.84
N GLU A 340 3.32 -11.69 10.08
CA GLU A 340 2.39 -11.93 8.98
C GLU A 340 2.91 -11.22 7.73
N TRP A 341 3.06 -11.96 6.62
CA TRP A 341 3.35 -11.37 5.32
C TRP A 341 2.53 -12.07 4.24
N ASP A 342 2.24 -11.32 3.19
CA ASP A 342 1.55 -11.87 2.03
C ASP A 342 2.57 -12.50 1.11
N ASP A 343 2.42 -13.80 0.90
CA ASP A 343 3.19 -14.61 -0.04
C ASP A 343 2.18 -15.31 -0.93
N ARG A 344 2.27 -15.07 -2.25
CA ARG A 344 1.30 -15.63 -3.20
C ARG A 344 1.46 -17.14 -3.34
N THR A 345 2.54 -17.69 -2.80
CA THR A 345 2.92 -19.08 -2.95
C THR A 345 3.20 -19.70 -1.60
N ARG A 346 2.97 -21.01 -1.54
CA ARG A 346 3.42 -21.84 -0.43
C ARG A 346 4.69 -22.56 -0.88
N SER A 347 5.85 -21.91 -0.77
CA SER A 347 7.10 -22.44 -1.31
C SER A 347 7.61 -23.55 -0.42
N ILE A 348 7.39 -24.78 -0.86
CA ILE A 348 7.85 -26.01 -0.23
C ILE A 348 8.56 -26.83 -1.31
N PRO A 349 9.90 -26.92 -1.30
CA PRO A 349 10.63 -27.77 -2.24
C PRO A 349 10.16 -29.23 -2.17
N GLY A 350 9.93 -29.85 -3.33
CA GLY A 350 9.34 -31.19 -3.45
C GLY A 350 7.80 -31.22 -3.44
N ASP A 351 7.13 -30.09 -3.18
CA ASP A 351 5.68 -29.97 -3.41
C ASP A 351 5.41 -29.67 -4.89
N LYS A 352 4.63 -30.54 -5.55
CA LYS A 352 4.33 -30.44 -6.99
C LYS A 352 3.57 -29.17 -7.35
N THR A 353 2.81 -28.61 -6.42
CA THR A 353 2.03 -27.39 -6.66
C THR A 353 2.94 -26.18 -6.64
N ALA A 354 3.84 -26.10 -5.67
CA ALA A 354 4.89 -25.08 -5.61
C ALA A 354 5.81 -25.14 -6.85
N GLU A 355 6.31 -26.32 -7.20
CA GLU A 355 7.20 -26.52 -8.37
C GLU A 355 6.56 -26.08 -9.70
N LYS A 356 5.24 -26.24 -9.83
CA LYS A 356 4.51 -25.85 -11.05
C LYS A 356 4.50 -24.33 -11.25
N ILE A 357 4.46 -23.56 -10.17
CA ILE A 357 4.29 -22.10 -10.22
C ILE A 357 5.59 -21.34 -10.02
N ALA A 358 6.55 -21.92 -9.30
CA ALA A 358 7.82 -21.31 -8.96
C ALA A 358 8.68 -20.96 -10.18
N ASP A 359 9.58 -20.02 -9.95
CA ASP A 359 10.70 -19.72 -10.82
C ASP A 359 11.86 -20.71 -10.59
N PRO A 360 12.86 -20.76 -11.50
CA PRO A 360 13.97 -21.70 -11.38
C PRO A 360 14.72 -21.54 -10.06
N GLY A 361 14.90 -22.63 -9.33
CA GLY A 361 15.60 -22.60 -8.03
C GLY A 361 14.67 -22.42 -6.83
N LEU A 362 13.46 -23.01 -6.88
CA LEU A 362 12.54 -23.09 -5.75
C LEU A 362 13.27 -23.42 -4.44
N SER A 363 13.18 -22.50 -3.48
CA SER A 363 13.58 -22.74 -2.10
C SER A 363 12.38 -22.73 -1.17
N GLU A 364 12.61 -23.01 0.11
CA GLU A 364 11.59 -22.86 1.14
C GLU A 364 11.37 -21.38 1.50
N ASP A 365 10.15 -21.02 1.88
CA ASP A 365 9.85 -19.71 2.46
C ASP A 365 10.49 -19.56 3.83
N LYS A 366 11.00 -18.37 4.13
CA LYS A 366 11.69 -18.08 5.38
C LYS A 366 11.32 -16.71 5.93
N VAL A 367 11.38 -16.58 7.25
CA VAL A 367 11.37 -15.29 7.94
C VAL A 367 12.38 -15.30 9.08
N ALA A 368 13.12 -14.19 9.22
CA ALA A 368 14.07 -14.01 10.31
C ALA A 368 13.76 -12.76 11.12
N ILE A 369 13.92 -12.86 12.43
CA ILE A 369 14.05 -11.70 13.34
C ILE A 369 15.53 -11.47 13.61
N GLN A 370 15.97 -10.23 13.45
CA GLN A 370 17.31 -9.78 13.81
C GLN A 370 17.26 -8.92 15.08
N LEU A 371 18.08 -9.28 16.07
CA LEU A 371 18.23 -8.60 17.36
C LEU A 371 19.72 -8.43 17.69
N PRO A 372 20.15 -7.32 18.33
CA PRO A 372 21.53 -7.20 18.80
C PRO A 372 21.85 -8.26 19.87
N LEU A 373 23.10 -8.69 20.00
CA LEU A 373 23.52 -9.58 21.10
C LEU A 373 23.39 -8.91 22.46
N ALA A 374 23.74 -7.63 22.53
CA ALA A 374 23.63 -6.81 23.73
C ALA A 374 23.21 -5.38 23.33
N LEU A 375 22.53 -4.70 24.25
CA LEU A 375 22.20 -3.29 24.06
C LEU A 375 23.43 -2.45 24.36
N THR A 376 23.91 -1.71 23.37
CA THR A 376 25.00 -0.75 23.54
C THR A 376 24.48 0.54 24.19
N ALA A 377 25.28 1.16 25.05
CA ALA A 377 24.94 2.44 25.64
C ALA A 377 24.92 3.52 24.53
N GLY A 378 23.74 3.96 24.12
CA GLY A 378 23.56 4.99 23.08
C GLY A 378 22.54 4.60 22.01
N ALA A 379 22.51 5.36 20.92
CA ALA A 379 21.62 5.12 19.77
C ALA A 379 22.29 4.32 18.64
N GLU A 380 23.52 3.84 18.86
CA GLU A 380 24.24 3.05 17.87
C GLU A 380 23.58 1.69 17.70
N LYS A 381 23.22 1.36 16.47
CA LYS A 381 22.61 0.08 16.09
C LYS A 381 23.65 -0.72 15.32
N PRO A 382 23.68 -2.06 15.45
CA PRO A 382 24.53 -2.90 14.60
C PRO A 382 24.26 -2.62 13.11
N TYR A 383 25.14 -3.08 12.23
CA TYR A 383 24.85 -3.01 10.81
C TYR A 383 23.55 -3.78 10.50
N PHE A 384 22.62 -3.17 9.75
CA PHE A 384 21.27 -3.72 9.56
C PHE A 384 21.28 -5.02 8.75
N LEU A 385 22.32 -5.25 7.96
CA LEU A 385 22.50 -6.47 7.19
C LEU A 385 23.29 -7.52 8.00
N HIS A 386 22.64 -8.03 9.04
CA HIS A 386 23.14 -9.12 9.88
C HIS A 386 24.37 -8.78 10.72
N GLY A 387 24.51 -7.52 11.16
CA GLY A 387 25.57 -7.08 12.07
C GLY A 387 26.95 -6.97 11.41
N ASP A 388 27.96 -6.79 12.25
CA ASP A 388 29.37 -6.86 11.88
C ASP A 388 30.20 -7.53 13.00
N SER A 389 31.51 -7.66 12.82
CA SER A 389 32.39 -8.29 13.81
C SER A 389 32.48 -7.55 15.15
N ARG A 390 32.20 -6.24 15.18
CA ARG A 390 32.18 -5.40 16.40
C ARG A 390 30.82 -5.44 17.08
N ALA A 391 29.75 -5.52 16.29
CA ALA A 391 28.36 -5.56 16.74
C ALA A 391 27.62 -6.73 16.07
N PRO A 392 27.83 -7.97 16.55
CA PRO A 392 27.10 -9.14 16.07
C PRO A 392 25.62 -9.09 16.45
N VAL A 393 24.80 -9.85 15.73
CA VAL A 393 23.36 -9.98 15.95
C VAL A 393 22.93 -11.43 16.11
N ASN A 394 21.84 -11.64 16.81
CA ASN A 394 21.11 -12.89 16.85
C ASN A 394 20.06 -12.90 15.74
N LEU A 395 20.04 -13.97 14.95
CA LEU A 395 19.05 -14.23 13.92
C LEU A 395 18.17 -15.40 14.38
N TRP A 396 16.89 -15.13 14.59
CA TRP A 396 15.88 -16.15 14.85
C TRP A 396 15.21 -16.45 13.53
N LEU A 397 15.56 -17.57 12.90
CA LEU A 397 15.09 -17.94 11.58
C LEU A 397 14.04 -19.04 11.68
N TRP A 398 12.87 -18.79 11.12
CA TRP A 398 11.88 -19.82 10.81
C TRP A 398 11.94 -20.16 9.33
N ARG A 399 11.74 -21.45 9.00
CA ARG A 399 11.75 -21.98 7.63
C ARG A 399 10.52 -22.86 7.41
N SER A 400 9.89 -22.77 6.24
CA SER A 400 8.68 -23.54 5.91
C SER A 400 8.96 -25.04 5.72
N GLY A 401 10.21 -25.41 5.46
CA GLY A 401 10.63 -26.78 5.23
C GLY A 401 10.50 -27.21 3.78
N THR A 402 10.58 -28.52 3.59
CA THR A 402 10.50 -29.22 2.30
C THR A 402 9.47 -30.35 2.41
N ALA A 403 9.23 -31.08 1.32
CA ALA A 403 8.38 -32.27 1.35
C ALA A 403 8.92 -33.36 2.31
N GLU A 404 10.22 -33.39 2.56
CA GLU A 404 10.88 -34.39 3.43
C GLU A 404 11.12 -33.88 4.85
N ASN A 405 11.41 -32.58 5.00
CA ASN A 405 11.75 -31.96 6.27
C ASN A 405 10.68 -30.93 6.66
N HIS A 406 10.05 -31.13 7.81
CA HIS A 406 9.04 -30.19 8.31
C HIS A 406 9.61 -28.81 8.65
N ALA A 407 8.72 -27.83 8.73
CA ALA A 407 9.04 -26.48 9.18
C ALA A 407 9.81 -26.50 10.51
N GLY A 408 10.75 -25.57 10.66
CA GLY A 408 11.66 -25.55 11.80
C GLY A 408 12.18 -24.16 12.14
N VAL A 409 12.79 -24.07 13.31
CA VAL A 409 13.47 -22.85 13.78
C VAL A 409 14.96 -23.11 13.96
N SER A 410 15.75 -22.08 13.69
CA SER A 410 17.19 -22.09 13.93
C SER A 410 17.61 -20.76 14.54
N LEU A 411 18.64 -20.81 15.37
CA LEU A 411 19.31 -19.64 15.93
C LEU A 411 20.67 -19.50 15.26
N ALA A 412 21.07 -18.28 14.95
CA ALA A 412 22.44 -18.00 14.54
C ALA A 412 22.95 -16.71 15.17
N THR A 413 24.25 -16.68 15.46
CA THR A 413 24.98 -15.43 15.71
C THR A 413 25.64 -14.99 14.41
N ALA A 414 25.29 -13.81 13.92
CA ALA A 414 25.78 -13.30 12.64
C ALA A 414 26.69 -12.08 12.81
N ARG A 415 27.72 -12.01 11.95
CA ARG A 415 28.75 -10.95 11.89
C ARG A 415 28.81 -10.34 10.48
N GLY A 416 27.64 -10.22 9.87
CA GLY A 416 27.42 -9.87 8.48
C GLY A 416 26.63 -10.96 7.76
N ILE A 417 26.23 -10.67 6.52
CA ILE A 417 25.32 -11.55 5.76
C ILE A 417 25.89 -12.95 5.49
N ALA A 418 27.21 -13.06 5.36
CA ALA A 418 27.93 -14.28 4.98
C ALA A 418 28.55 -15.05 6.16
N ASP A 419 28.75 -14.40 7.31
CA ASP A 419 29.40 -15.00 8.48
C ASP A 419 28.35 -15.26 9.56
N ARG A 420 27.99 -16.55 9.75
CA ARG A 420 26.92 -17.00 10.65
C ARG A 420 27.35 -18.25 11.40
N ASP A 421 27.37 -18.15 12.72
CA ASP A 421 27.57 -19.27 13.63
C ASP A 421 26.19 -19.85 14.00
N ILE A 422 25.84 -21.02 13.46
CA ILE A 422 24.58 -21.70 13.79
C ILE A 422 24.66 -22.23 15.22
N ARG A 423 23.59 -22.00 15.99
CA ARG A 423 23.44 -22.39 17.39
C ARG A 423 22.16 -23.21 17.58
N ASP A 424 22.12 -24.01 18.64
CA ASP A 424 20.93 -24.78 18.96
C ASP A 424 19.82 -23.86 19.48
N ALA A 425 18.69 -23.81 18.77
CA ALA A 425 17.52 -23.04 19.16
C ALA A 425 16.92 -23.54 20.48
N ALA A 426 17.02 -24.85 20.76
CA ALA A 426 16.47 -25.44 21.97
C ALA A 426 17.20 -24.99 23.24
N GLU A 427 18.51 -24.73 23.16
CA GLU A 427 19.32 -24.25 24.30
C GLU A 427 18.84 -22.89 24.84
N VAL A 428 18.28 -22.05 23.97
CA VAL A 428 17.72 -20.75 24.35
C VAL A 428 16.20 -20.76 24.49
N GLY A 429 15.56 -21.92 24.36
CA GLY A 429 14.10 -22.07 24.38
C GLY A 429 13.39 -21.38 23.20
N LEU A 430 14.10 -21.14 22.09
CA LEU A 430 13.52 -20.56 20.87
C LEU A 430 12.64 -21.62 20.19
N ASN A 431 11.35 -21.30 20.05
CA ASN A 431 10.36 -22.15 19.42
C ASN A 431 9.61 -21.36 18.35
N GLY A 432 9.07 -22.06 17.36
CA GLY A 432 8.17 -21.43 16.41
C GLY A 432 7.29 -22.38 15.64
N LYS A 433 6.20 -21.81 15.11
CA LYS A 433 5.21 -22.48 14.28
C LYS A 433 4.80 -21.55 13.16
N GLY A 434 4.50 -22.10 12.01
CA GLY A 434 3.97 -21.35 10.88
C GLY A 434 2.71 -22.00 10.32
N SER A 435 1.79 -21.19 9.82
CA SER A 435 0.63 -21.60 9.04
C SER A 435 0.57 -20.78 7.76
N TYR A 436 0.08 -21.40 6.69
CA TYR A 436 -0.15 -20.73 5.41
C TYR A 436 -1.64 -20.84 5.06
N GLN A 437 -2.27 -19.72 4.78
CA GLN A 437 -3.66 -19.65 4.36
C GLN A 437 -3.88 -18.49 3.39
N ASP A 438 -4.54 -18.77 2.26
CA ASP A 438 -4.99 -17.79 1.27
C ASP A 438 -3.92 -16.74 0.94
N GLY A 439 -2.73 -17.17 0.51
CA GLY A 439 -1.67 -16.24 0.11
C GLY A 439 -0.98 -15.51 1.26
N THR A 440 -0.99 -16.09 2.47
CA THR A 440 -0.47 -15.44 3.68
C THR A 440 0.25 -16.44 4.55
N TRP A 441 1.48 -16.12 4.94
CA TRP A 441 2.15 -16.79 6.04
C TRP A 441 1.86 -16.08 7.36
N GLN A 442 1.54 -16.87 8.38
CA GLN A 442 1.53 -16.44 9.77
C GLN A 442 2.53 -17.29 10.54
N VAL A 443 3.52 -16.65 11.15
CA VAL A 443 4.58 -17.33 11.90
C VAL A 443 4.63 -16.78 13.31
N VAL A 444 4.69 -17.67 14.28
CA VAL A 444 4.93 -17.35 15.68
C VAL A 444 6.34 -17.78 16.04
N LEU A 445 7.14 -16.85 16.56
CA LEU A 445 8.45 -17.10 17.14
C LEU A 445 8.45 -16.67 18.62
N ARG A 446 8.92 -17.52 19.51
CA ARG A 446 8.86 -17.29 20.97
C ARG A 446 10.14 -17.72 21.66
N ARG A 447 10.51 -16.99 22.70
CA ARG A 447 11.68 -17.29 23.55
C ARG A 447 11.43 -16.79 24.98
N PRO A 448 11.96 -17.47 26.01
CA PRO A 448 12.08 -16.89 27.36
C PRO A 448 12.71 -15.49 27.35
N LEU A 449 12.23 -14.58 28.21
CA LEU A 449 12.77 -13.21 28.34
C LEU A 449 14.25 -13.22 28.74
N MET A 450 14.64 -14.20 29.56
CA MET A 450 16.00 -14.41 30.04
C MET A 450 16.55 -15.74 29.54
N THR A 451 17.85 -15.79 29.24
CA THR A 451 18.57 -17.02 28.85
C THR A 451 19.78 -17.24 29.75
N ALA A 452 20.38 -18.44 29.67
CA ALA A 452 21.53 -18.80 30.50
C ALA A 452 22.81 -18.04 30.10
N ASP A 453 23.07 -17.85 28.81
CA ASP A 453 24.28 -17.17 28.31
C ASP A 453 24.02 -15.69 28.00
N LEU A 454 24.31 -14.83 28.97
CA LEU A 454 24.14 -13.38 28.89
C LEU A 454 25.07 -12.72 27.86
N SER A 455 26.11 -13.41 27.40
CA SER A 455 27.08 -12.87 26.44
C SER A 455 26.68 -13.12 24.98
N GLN A 456 25.87 -14.15 24.76
CA GLN A 456 25.45 -14.58 23.42
C GLN A 456 24.01 -14.20 23.09
N ASP A 457 23.19 -13.89 24.10
CA ASP A 457 21.75 -13.70 23.91
C ASP A 457 21.25 -12.41 24.55
N LEU A 458 20.41 -11.69 23.79
CA LEU A 458 19.75 -10.50 24.29
C LEU A 458 18.82 -10.85 25.46
N GLN A 459 18.91 -10.09 26.54
CA GLN A 459 17.99 -10.18 27.67
C GLN A 459 16.88 -9.14 27.49
N PHE A 460 15.62 -9.57 27.60
CA PHE A 460 14.46 -8.69 27.40
C PHE A 460 14.05 -8.06 28.72
N HIS A 461 14.11 -6.73 28.78
CA HIS A 461 13.71 -5.96 29.96
C HIS A 461 12.57 -5.01 29.61
N GLU A 462 11.60 -4.89 30.53
CA GLU A 462 10.53 -3.90 30.40
C GLU A 462 11.09 -2.46 30.36
N GLY A 463 10.40 -1.58 29.64
CA GLY A 463 10.75 -0.17 29.54
C GLY A 463 11.97 0.14 28.67
N THR A 464 12.56 -0.87 28.03
CA THR A 464 13.75 -0.72 27.20
C THR A 464 13.39 -0.73 25.71
N PHE A 465 14.02 0.17 24.93
CA PHE A 465 13.92 0.17 23.47
C PHE A 465 14.97 -0.75 22.89
N ILE A 466 14.53 -1.79 22.19
CA ILE A 466 15.37 -2.83 21.62
C ILE A 466 15.38 -2.68 20.10
N PRO A 467 16.54 -2.52 19.44
CA PRO A 467 16.60 -2.57 17.98
C PRO A 467 16.09 -3.93 17.47
N ILE A 468 15.19 -3.91 16.49
CA ILE A 468 14.68 -5.10 15.81
C ILE A 468 14.58 -4.87 14.30
N ALA A 469 14.93 -5.87 13.49
CA ALA A 469 14.78 -5.87 12.04
C ALA A 469 14.31 -7.26 11.56
N PHE A 470 13.83 -7.33 10.33
CA PHE A 470 13.27 -8.55 9.75
C PHE A 470 13.84 -8.81 8.36
N SER A 471 13.92 -10.09 8.00
CA SER A 471 14.21 -10.55 6.64
C SER A 471 13.18 -11.60 6.23
N VAL A 472 12.73 -11.58 4.98
CA VAL A 472 11.71 -12.48 4.41
C VAL A 472 12.21 -12.98 3.05
N TRP A 473 12.03 -14.27 2.80
CA TRP A 473 12.36 -14.93 1.53
C TRP A 473 11.10 -15.58 0.94
N ASP A 474 10.72 -15.18 -0.27
CA ASP A 474 9.75 -15.89 -1.12
C ASP A 474 10.50 -16.94 -1.96
N GLY A 475 10.36 -18.20 -1.57
CA GLY A 475 11.11 -19.29 -2.18
C GLY A 475 10.72 -19.58 -3.63
N SER A 476 9.46 -19.31 -4.02
CA SER A 476 8.98 -19.49 -5.39
C SER A 476 9.44 -18.36 -6.30
N ASN A 477 9.79 -17.20 -5.73
CA ASN A 477 10.45 -16.09 -6.40
C ASN A 477 11.98 -16.24 -6.46
N SER A 478 12.51 -17.44 -6.17
CA SER A 478 13.95 -17.75 -6.16
C SER A 478 14.76 -17.01 -5.09
N GLU A 479 14.11 -16.50 -4.03
CA GLU A 479 14.80 -15.81 -2.94
C GLU A 479 15.43 -16.81 -1.98
N ASN A 480 16.76 -16.87 -1.95
CA ASN A 480 17.51 -17.67 -0.99
C ASN A 480 18.78 -16.96 -0.50
N ASP A 481 19.30 -17.38 0.66
CA ASP A 481 20.54 -16.86 1.25
C ASP A 481 20.59 -15.33 1.30
N SER A 482 21.42 -14.68 0.48
CA SER A 482 21.52 -13.23 0.41
C SER A 482 20.42 -12.54 -0.40
N ALA A 483 19.78 -13.25 -1.32
CA ALA A 483 18.62 -12.77 -2.06
C ALA A 483 17.38 -12.86 -1.17
N HIS A 484 16.96 -11.72 -0.61
CA HIS A 484 15.78 -11.59 0.21
C HIS A 484 15.31 -10.15 0.30
N THR A 485 14.14 -9.96 0.87
CA THR A 485 13.71 -8.66 1.35
C THR A 485 14.00 -8.48 2.83
N LEU A 486 14.29 -7.25 3.23
CA LEU A 486 14.55 -6.92 4.63
C LEU A 486 13.98 -5.57 5.02
N THR A 487 13.94 -5.32 6.31
CA THR A 487 13.68 -4.02 6.88
C THR A 487 14.98 -3.31 7.29
N THR A 488 14.88 -2.00 7.53
CA THR A 488 15.87 -1.32 8.37
C THR A 488 15.62 -1.61 9.85
N TRP A 489 16.38 -0.98 10.74
CA TRP A 489 16.16 -1.09 12.18
C TRP A 489 14.98 -0.27 12.69
N TYR A 490 14.02 -0.97 13.27
CA TYR A 490 12.94 -0.43 14.07
C TYR A 490 13.19 -0.69 15.56
N TRP A 491 12.23 -0.31 16.40
CA TRP A 491 12.30 -0.53 17.83
C TRP A 491 11.23 -1.48 18.32
N LEU A 492 11.58 -2.30 19.30
CA LEU A 492 10.67 -3.07 20.13
C LEU A 492 10.63 -2.42 21.52
N LEU A 493 9.43 -2.26 22.08
CA LEU A 493 9.23 -1.78 23.44
C LEU A 493 8.33 -2.76 24.21
N LEU A 494 8.88 -3.36 25.27
CA LEU A 494 8.11 -4.09 26.26
C LEU A 494 7.53 -3.07 27.24
N LYS A 495 6.28 -2.66 27.00
CA LYS A 495 5.66 -1.59 27.78
C LYS A 495 5.30 -2.11 29.18
N PRO A 496 5.93 -1.60 30.25
CA PRO A 496 5.60 -2.03 31.60
C PRO A 496 4.13 -1.74 31.91
N PRO A 497 3.49 -2.51 32.81
CA PRO A 497 2.13 -2.21 33.25
C PRO A 497 2.08 -0.79 33.82
N PRO A 498 0.98 -0.03 33.60
CA PRO A 498 0.83 1.29 34.20
C PRO A 498 0.94 1.15 35.73
N GLY A 499 2.04 1.64 36.30
CA GLY A 499 2.24 1.58 37.74
C GLY A 499 1.18 2.39 38.51
N ASN A 500 1.04 2.13 39.81
CA ASN A 500 0.08 2.85 40.65
C ASN A 500 0.50 4.30 40.98
N ALA A 501 1.71 4.71 40.59
CA ALA A 501 2.26 6.03 40.90
C ALA A 501 1.35 7.20 40.49
N PRO A 502 0.74 7.25 39.29
CA PRO A 502 -0.18 8.33 38.92
C PRO A 502 -1.39 8.42 39.85
N TRP A 503 -1.94 7.27 40.28
CA TRP A 503 -3.05 7.21 41.23
C TRP A 503 -2.64 7.61 42.65
N LEU A 504 -1.43 7.22 43.08
CA LEU A 504 -0.87 7.64 44.36
C LEU A 504 -0.62 9.16 44.39
N PHE A 505 -0.06 9.73 43.31
CA PHE A 505 0.15 11.18 43.19
C PHE A 505 -1.19 11.93 43.12
N ALA A 506 -2.17 11.43 42.37
CA ALA A 506 -3.51 12.00 42.34
C ALA A 506 -4.18 11.96 43.73
N GLY A 507 -4.08 10.85 44.44
CA GLY A 507 -4.57 10.70 45.81
C GLY A 507 -3.88 11.66 46.80
N LEU A 508 -2.55 11.76 46.73
CA LEU A 508 -1.78 12.69 47.57
C LEU A 508 -2.15 14.15 47.27
N ALA A 509 -2.26 14.52 46.00
CA ALA A 509 -2.67 15.86 45.59
C ALA A 509 -4.08 16.20 46.08
N PHE A 510 -5.01 15.24 46.00
CA PHE A 510 -6.36 15.39 46.52
C PHE A 510 -6.38 15.61 48.04
N VAL A 511 -5.60 14.83 48.80
CA VAL A 511 -5.46 14.99 50.26
C VAL A 511 -4.85 16.35 50.61
N LEU A 512 -3.79 16.77 49.93
CA LEU A 512 -3.16 18.09 50.14
C LEU A 512 -4.12 19.23 49.83
N MET A 513 -4.95 19.09 48.78
CA MET A 513 -5.97 20.06 48.44
C MET A 513 -7.03 20.17 49.55
N LEU A 514 -7.51 19.04 50.07
CA LEU A 514 -8.46 19.01 51.20
C LEU A 514 -7.86 19.63 52.47
N LEU A 515 -6.61 19.34 52.78
CA LEU A 515 -5.90 19.94 53.91
C LEU A 515 -5.74 21.45 53.73
N GLY A 516 -5.42 21.91 52.52
CA GLY A 516 -5.35 23.33 52.18
C GLY A 516 -6.69 24.04 52.34
N GLN A 517 -7.78 23.44 51.86
CA GLN A 517 -9.14 23.96 52.04
C GLN A 517 -9.55 24.01 53.51
N ALA A 518 -9.26 22.96 54.29
CA ALA A 518 -9.55 22.90 55.72
C ALA A 518 -8.73 23.93 56.51
N TRP A 519 -7.46 24.12 56.17
CA TRP A 519 -6.62 25.17 56.75
C TRP A 519 -7.18 26.56 56.43
N TRP A 520 -7.51 26.82 55.16
CA TRP A 520 -8.10 28.08 54.72
C TRP A 520 -9.41 28.40 55.44
N ALA A 521 -10.34 27.43 55.52
CA ALA A 521 -11.60 27.57 56.24
C ALA A 521 -11.39 27.89 57.74
N ARG A 522 -10.43 27.21 58.39
CA ARG A 522 -10.06 27.51 59.79
C ARG A 522 -9.47 28.90 59.96
N THR A 523 -8.60 29.35 59.06
CA THR A 523 -8.05 30.71 59.10
C THR A 523 -9.09 31.79 58.83
N ALA A 524 -10.03 31.54 57.92
CA ALA A 524 -11.15 32.45 57.63
C ALA A 524 -12.08 32.59 58.85
N GLN A 525 -12.43 31.49 59.51
CA GLN A 525 -13.23 31.52 60.75
C GLN A 525 -12.53 32.26 61.90
N ARG A 526 -11.20 32.15 62.02
CA ARG A 526 -10.43 32.90 63.04
C ARG A 526 -10.44 34.40 62.77
N ARG A 527 -10.33 34.83 61.51
CA ARG A 527 -10.39 36.25 61.11
C ARG A 527 -11.76 36.90 61.29
N GLN A 528 -12.85 36.13 61.28
CA GLN A 528 -14.19 36.65 61.58
C GLN A 528 -14.49 36.78 63.08
N ARG A 529 -13.68 36.18 63.94
CA ARG A 529 -13.84 36.20 65.41
C ARG A 529 -12.89 37.17 66.12
N SER A 530 -11.94 37.77 65.39
CA SER A 530 -11.08 38.89 65.79
C SER A 530 -11.62 40.17 65.19
#